data_AF-A0A2U2MY79-F1
#
_entry.id   AF-A0A2U2MY79-F1
#
_cell.length_a   1.000
_cell.length_b   1.000
_cell.length_c   1.000
_cell.angle_alpha   90.00
_cell.angle_beta   90.00
_cell.angle_gamma   90.00
#
_symmetry.space_group_name_H-M   'P 1'
#
loop_
_entity.id
_entity.type
_entity.pdbx_description
1 polymer ?
#
loop_
_entity_poly.entity_id
_entity_poly.type
_entity_poly.pdbx_seq_one_letter_code
_entity_poly.pdbx_strand_id
1 'polypeptide(L)'
;MRTPQLPENAPFDEEQRAWLNGYIAALLTGVEDGAPAAEAPAQNGEAAAEPADEPWHDPTLTLEQRMALAEGRPLADRLMAATANEDCGACGYDCRRYAEALADGTETDTTLCAPGGNDTRRQLKALLKGEA
;
A
#
# COMPACT_ATOMS: atom_id res chain seq x y z
N MET A 1 32.10 -0.20 -20.55
CA MET A 1 30.71 -0.67 -20.49
C MET A 1 29.80 0.55 -20.55
N ARG A 2 28.68 0.48 -21.26
CA ARG A 2 27.73 1.61 -21.34
C ARG A 2 26.79 1.54 -20.14
N THR A 3 26.67 2.62 -19.38
CA THR A 3 25.72 2.68 -18.27
C THR A 3 24.30 2.64 -18.83
N PRO A 4 23.44 1.71 -18.37
CA PRO A 4 22.02 1.72 -18.73
C PRO A 4 21.36 3.02 -18.24
N GLN A 5 20.39 3.51 -19.01
CA GLN A 5 19.62 4.73 -18.70
C GLN A 5 18.13 4.39 -18.73
N LEU A 6 17.35 5.00 -17.84
CA LEU A 6 15.90 4.88 -17.84
C LEU A 6 15.32 5.50 -19.12
N PRO A 7 14.40 4.82 -19.81
CA PRO A 7 13.76 5.36 -21.01
C PRO A 7 12.77 6.49 -20.65
N GLU A 8 12.43 7.32 -21.65
CA GLU A 8 11.55 8.48 -21.45
C GLU A 8 10.10 8.13 -21.10
N ASN A 9 9.67 6.91 -21.43
CA ASN A 9 8.33 6.41 -21.10
C ASN A 9 8.25 5.75 -19.70
N ALA A 10 9.32 5.83 -18.90
CA ALA A 10 9.28 5.37 -17.51
C ALA A 10 8.33 6.25 -16.67
N PRO A 11 7.63 5.71 -15.66
CA PRO A 11 6.64 6.44 -14.86
C PRO A 11 7.30 7.35 -13.80
N PHE A 12 8.27 8.16 -14.23
CA PHE A 12 9.04 9.11 -13.42
C PHE A 12 9.13 10.43 -14.17
N ASP A 13 9.14 11.55 -13.45
CA ASP A 13 9.40 12.85 -14.05
C ASP A 13 10.87 13.00 -14.52
N GLU A 14 11.20 14.13 -15.15
CA GLU A 14 12.54 14.37 -15.68
C GLU A 14 13.62 14.43 -14.60
N GLU A 15 13.30 15.04 -13.46
CA GLU A 15 14.24 15.22 -12.35
C GLU A 15 14.52 13.89 -11.64
N GLN A 16 13.48 13.10 -11.38
CA GLN A 16 13.56 11.75 -10.84
C GLN A 16 14.38 10.82 -11.74
N ARG A 17 14.19 10.88 -13.06
CA ARG A 17 14.99 10.09 -14.01
C ARG A 17 16.45 10.51 -13.99
N ALA A 18 16.75 11.81 -13.94
CA ALA A 18 18.11 12.30 -13.87
C ALA A 18 18.83 11.81 -12.60
N TRP A 19 18.16 11.85 -11.46
CA TRP A 19 18.69 11.33 -10.20
C TRP A 19 18.94 9.81 -10.25
N LEU A 20 17.95 9.02 -10.67
CA LEU A 20 18.06 7.55 -10.78
C LEU A 20 19.19 7.13 -11.73
N ASN A 21 19.32 7.81 -12.87
CA ASN A 21 20.37 7.55 -13.83
C ASN A 21 21.77 7.81 -13.25
N GLY A 22 21.92 8.86 -12.44
CA GLY A 22 23.16 9.15 -11.71
C GLY A 22 23.48 8.10 -10.65
N TYR A 23 22.49 7.69 -9.85
CA TYR A 23 22.64 6.66 -8.83
C TYR A 23 23.04 5.29 -9.43
N ILE A 24 22.36 4.84 -10.49
CA ILE A 24 22.67 3.59 -11.19
C ILE A 24 24.08 3.64 -11.79
N ALA A 25 24.49 4.80 -12.33
CA ALA A 25 25.84 4.99 -12.84
C ALA A 25 26.87 4.78 -11.73
N ALA A 26 26.72 5.47 -10.60
CA ALA A 26 27.63 5.37 -9.46
C ALA A 26 27.74 3.93 -8.93
N LEU A 27 26.60 3.25 -8.77
CA LEU A 27 26.52 1.86 -8.31
C LEU A 27 27.28 0.90 -9.23
N LEU A 28 27.16 1.06 -10.55
CA LEU A 28 27.79 0.17 -11.52
C LEU A 28 29.26 0.49 -11.77
N THR A 29 29.68 1.73 -11.54
CA THR A 29 31.08 2.14 -11.73
C THR A 29 31.91 2.08 -10.44
N GLY A 30 31.28 1.80 -9.29
CA GLY A 30 31.96 1.72 -8.00
C GLY A 30 32.59 3.05 -7.56
N VAL A 31 32.01 4.17 -8.01
CA VAL A 31 32.51 5.51 -7.67
C VAL A 31 31.68 6.01 -6.49
N GLU A 32 32.23 5.91 -5.29
CA GLU A 32 31.62 6.39 -4.04
C GLU A 32 31.88 7.88 -3.77
N ASP A 33 32.10 8.68 -4.82
CA ASP A 33 32.23 10.14 -4.68
C ASP A 33 30.86 10.80 -4.88
N GLY A 34 30.16 10.96 -3.74
CA GLY A 34 29.19 12.02 -3.48
C GLY A 34 28.07 12.19 -4.50
N ALA A 35 27.03 11.37 -4.41
CA ALA A 35 25.72 11.76 -4.93
C ALA A 35 25.33 13.11 -4.30
N PRO A 36 24.88 14.12 -5.08
CA PRO A 36 24.25 15.28 -4.47
C PRO A 36 23.08 14.76 -3.63
N ALA A 37 23.00 15.21 -2.38
CA ALA A 37 21.84 15.02 -1.54
C ALA A 37 20.67 15.78 -2.17
N ALA A 38 20.08 15.20 -3.21
CA ALA A 38 18.78 15.59 -3.71
C ALA A 38 17.79 15.03 -2.70
N GLU A 39 17.16 15.93 -1.96
CA GLU A 39 15.95 15.64 -1.20
C GLU A 39 15.00 14.91 -2.15
N ALA A 40 14.61 13.69 -1.79
CA ALA A 40 13.67 12.91 -2.58
C ALA A 40 12.42 13.78 -2.81
N PRO A 41 11.96 13.96 -4.06
CA PRO A 41 10.75 14.72 -4.29
C PRO A 41 9.63 14.02 -3.53
N ALA A 42 8.96 14.81 -2.68
CA ALA A 42 7.82 14.37 -1.91
C ALA A 42 6.88 13.59 -2.83
N GLN A 43 6.54 12.38 -2.41
CA GLN A 43 5.55 11.56 -3.09
C GLN A 43 4.29 12.42 -3.21
N ASN A 44 3.85 12.66 -4.44
CA ASN A 44 2.49 13.13 -4.73
C ASN A 44 1.53 12.03 -4.28
N GLY A 45 1.28 11.96 -2.99
CA GLY A 45 0.03 11.51 -2.42
C GLY A 45 -0.67 12.75 -1.92
N GLU A 46 -1.84 13.06 -2.50
CA GLU A 46 -2.85 13.92 -1.88
C GLU A 46 -2.79 13.74 -0.36
N ALA A 47 -2.69 14.86 0.37
CA ALA A 47 -2.57 14.88 1.82
C ALA A 47 -3.56 13.89 2.45
N ALA A 48 -3.04 12.75 2.89
CA ALA A 48 -3.77 11.84 3.73
C ALA A 48 -4.20 12.66 4.95
N ALA A 49 -5.49 12.63 5.26
CA ALA A 49 -5.97 13.06 6.56
C ALA A 49 -5.05 12.46 7.64
N GLU A 50 -4.78 13.25 8.69
CA GLU A 50 -3.96 12.83 9.84
C GLU A 50 -4.15 11.34 10.13
N PRO A 51 -3.08 10.55 10.28
CA PRO A 51 -3.21 9.11 10.38
C PRO A 51 -4.15 8.83 11.55
N ALA A 52 -5.35 8.33 11.22
CA ALA A 52 -6.17 7.67 12.21
C ALA A 52 -5.24 6.65 12.88
N ASP A 53 -5.21 6.63 14.20
CA ASP A 53 -4.49 5.58 14.91
C ASP A 53 -5.15 4.25 14.48
N GLU A 54 -4.51 3.52 13.58
CA GLU A 54 -4.93 2.26 12.95
C GLU A 54 -4.18 1.09 13.61
N PRO A 55 -4.39 0.79 14.91
CA PRO A 55 -3.60 -0.23 15.61
C PRO A 55 -3.78 -1.64 15.04
N TRP A 56 -4.82 -1.89 14.22
CA TRP A 56 -4.97 -3.15 13.50
C TRP A 56 -4.06 -3.28 12.28
N HIS A 57 -3.46 -2.20 11.76
CA HIS A 57 -2.66 -2.21 10.54
C HIS A 57 -1.25 -2.80 10.76
N ASP A 58 -1.24 -4.06 11.18
CA ASP A 58 -0.04 -4.85 11.46
C ASP A 58 -0.24 -6.28 10.90
N PRO A 59 0.58 -6.70 9.91
CA PRO A 59 0.48 -8.04 9.31
C PRO A 59 0.90 -9.17 10.26
N THR A 60 1.56 -8.86 11.38
CA THR A 60 1.97 -9.85 12.38
C THR A 60 0.84 -10.26 13.31
N LEU A 61 -0.23 -9.47 13.39
CA LEU A 61 -1.42 -9.79 14.16
C LEU A 61 -2.23 -10.91 13.49
N THR A 62 -2.98 -11.67 14.28
CA THR A 62 -4.00 -12.57 13.73
C THR A 62 -5.22 -11.78 13.27
N LEU A 63 -6.04 -12.37 12.39
CA LEU A 63 -7.32 -11.78 11.98
C LEU A 63 -8.17 -11.38 13.20
N GLU A 64 -8.25 -12.26 14.21
CA GLU A 64 -9.04 -12.02 15.42
C GLU A 64 -8.53 -10.81 16.22
N GLN A 65 -7.21 -10.67 16.38
CA GLN A 65 -6.60 -9.54 17.07
C GLN A 65 -6.88 -8.23 16.34
N ARG A 66 -6.75 -8.22 15.01
CA ARG A 66 -7.08 -7.05 14.19
C ARG A 66 -8.54 -6.66 14.31
N MET A 67 -9.44 -7.64 14.25
CA MET A 67 -10.88 -7.39 14.39
C MET A 67 -11.23 -6.81 15.76
N ALA A 68 -10.60 -7.28 16.84
CA ALA A 68 -10.80 -6.72 18.17
C ALA A 68 -10.33 -5.26 18.29
N LEU A 69 -9.22 -4.89 17.63
CA LEU A 69 -8.71 -3.51 17.63
C LEU A 69 -9.58 -2.55 16.80
N ALA A 70 -10.33 -3.06 15.84
CA ALA A 70 -11.24 -2.29 15.01
C ALA A 70 -12.71 -2.32 15.50
N GLU A 71 -12.99 -2.96 16.64
CA GLU A 71 -14.35 -3.06 17.17
C GLU A 71 -14.94 -1.65 17.43
N GLY A 72 -16.20 -1.46 17.03
CA GLY A 72 -16.91 -0.17 17.17
C GLY A 72 -16.45 0.94 16.23
N ARG A 73 -15.46 0.69 15.36
CA ARG A 73 -14.98 1.67 14.38
C ARG A 73 -15.84 1.71 13.10
N PRO A 74 -15.70 2.76 12.26
CA PRO A 74 -16.36 2.83 10.96
C PRO A 74 -16.21 1.55 10.13
N LEU A 75 -17.16 1.30 9.23
CA LEU A 75 -17.17 0.08 8.41
C LEU A 75 -15.87 -0.09 7.61
N ALA A 76 -15.34 0.98 7.02
CA ALA A 76 -14.08 0.94 6.27
C ALA A 76 -12.90 0.46 7.15
N ASP A 77 -12.81 0.93 8.41
CA ASP A 77 -11.77 0.48 9.35
C ASP A 77 -11.89 -1.01 9.67
N ARG A 78 -13.11 -1.47 9.93
CA ARG A 78 -13.37 -2.89 10.20
C ARG A 78 -13.10 -3.76 8.98
N LEU A 79 -13.42 -3.27 7.77
CA LEU A 79 -13.12 -3.96 6.51
C LEU A 79 -11.61 -4.05 6.28
N MET A 80 -10.85 -2.99 6.57
CA MET A 80 -9.39 -3.01 6.45
C MET A 80 -8.77 -3.99 7.45
N ALA A 81 -9.22 -3.96 8.71
CA ALA A 81 -8.77 -4.90 9.75
C ALA A 81 -9.00 -6.37 9.37
N ALA A 82 -10.04 -6.66 8.59
CA ALA A 82 -10.32 -8.00 8.08
C ALA A 82 -9.34 -8.47 6.99
N THR A 83 -8.56 -7.57 6.37
CA THR A 83 -7.55 -7.92 5.37
C THR A 83 -6.26 -8.49 6.00
N ALA A 84 -5.28 -8.83 5.18
CA ALA A 84 -3.98 -9.33 5.64
C ALA A 84 -3.02 -8.23 6.11
N ASN A 85 -3.29 -6.95 5.79
CA ASN A 85 -2.47 -5.80 6.19
C ASN A 85 -1.00 -5.87 5.73
N GLU A 86 -0.78 -6.45 4.56
CA GLU A 86 0.55 -6.50 3.93
C GLU A 86 0.80 -5.37 2.93
N ASP A 87 -0.24 -4.62 2.54
CA ASP A 87 -0.20 -3.64 1.45
C ASP A 87 0.50 -4.15 0.17
N CYS A 88 0.31 -5.44 -0.15
CA CYS A 88 1.07 -6.10 -1.20
C CYS A 88 0.72 -5.65 -2.63
N GLY A 89 -0.39 -4.92 -2.81
CA GLY A 89 -0.82 -4.36 -4.11
C GLY A 89 -1.31 -5.37 -5.14
N ALA A 90 -1.32 -6.68 -4.85
CA ALA A 90 -1.65 -7.72 -5.81
C ALA A 90 -3.09 -7.65 -6.35
N CYS A 91 -4.01 -7.05 -5.59
CA CYS A 91 -5.40 -6.82 -5.99
C CYS A 91 -5.61 -5.50 -6.76
N GLY A 92 -4.56 -4.70 -6.99
CA GLY A 92 -4.66 -3.38 -7.59
C GLY A 92 -5.01 -2.25 -6.60
N TYR A 93 -5.08 -2.56 -5.31
CA TYR A 93 -5.35 -1.60 -4.22
C TYR A 93 -4.29 -1.75 -3.11
N ASP A 94 -4.09 -0.68 -2.33
CA ASP A 94 -3.62 -0.81 -0.95
C ASP A 94 -4.76 -1.29 -0.03
N CYS A 95 -4.45 -1.78 1.18
CA CYS A 95 -5.45 -2.38 2.06
C CYS A 95 -6.56 -1.39 2.45
N ARG A 96 -6.20 -0.12 2.65
CA ARG A 96 -7.13 0.98 3.00
C ARG A 96 -8.11 1.26 1.87
N ARG A 97 -7.61 1.49 0.65
CA ARG A 97 -8.44 1.77 -0.53
C ARG A 97 -9.34 0.60 -0.90
N TYR A 98 -8.88 -0.63 -0.74
CA TYR A 98 -9.74 -1.80 -0.94
C TYR A 98 -10.91 -1.81 0.06
N ALA A 99 -10.63 -1.53 1.33
CA ALA A 99 -11.65 -1.48 2.37
C ALA A 99 -12.65 -0.32 2.17
N GLU A 100 -12.17 0.86 1.77
CA GLU A 100 -13.01 2.01 1.41
C GLU A 100 -13.87 1.70 0.19
N ALA A 101 -13.30 1.11 -0.87
CA ALA A 101 -14.04 0.75 -2.07
C ALA A 101 -15.14 -0.29 -1.78
N LEU A 102 -14.89 -1.24 -0.87
CA LEU A 102 -15.92 -2.16 -0.39
C LEU A 102 -16.98 -1.47 0.46
N ALA A 103 -16.60 -0.51 1.31
CA ALA A 103 -17.54 0.25 2.14
C ALA A 103 -18.46 1.14 1.31
N ASP A 104 -17.91 1.79 0.28
CA ASP A 104 -18.62 2.68 -0.64
C ASP A 104 -19.38 1.92 -1.75
N GLY A 105 -19.09 0.62 -1.90
CA GLY A 105 -19.72 -0.26 -2.88
C GLY A 105 -19.21 -0.09 -4.31
N THR A 106 -18.12 0.65 -4.51
CA THR A 106 -17.44 0.75 -5.82
C THR A 106 -16.66 -0.52 -6.16
N GLU A 107 -16.27 -1.29 -5.13
CA GLU A 107 -15.79 -2.66 -5.23
C GLU A 107 -16.79 -3.59 -4.54
N THR A 108 -17.04 -4.76 -5.11
CA THR A 108 -17.96 -5.77 -4.54
C THR A 108 -17.31 -7.14 -4.39
N ASP A 109 -16.14 -7.35 -5.00
CA ASP A 109 -15.41 -8.60 -4.93
C ASP A 109 -14.63 -8.73 -3.62
N THR A 110 -15.24 -9.41 -2.65
CA THR A 110 -14.58 -9.77 -1.37
C THR A 110 -13.45 -10.81 -1.48
N THR A 111 -13.10 -11.29 -2.68
CA THR A 111 -12.13 -12.37 -2.89
C THR A 111 -10.73 -11.90 -3.25
N LEU A 112 -10.53 -10.60 -3.45
CA LEU A 112 -9.30 -10.04 -4.02
C LEU A 112 -8.08 -10.12 -3.08
N CYS A 113 -8.28 -10.20 -1.76
CA CYS A 113 -7.18 -10.33 -0.81
C CYS A 113 -6.60 -11.76 -0.83
N ALA A 114 -5.70 -12.01 -1.78
CA ALA A 114 -5.01 -13.29 -1.93
C ALA A 114 -4.27 -13.77 -0.66
N PRO A 115 -3.44 -12.94 0.03
CA PRO A 115 -2.76 -13.39 1.25
C PRO A 115 -3.73 -13.69 2.41
N GLY A 116 -4.85 -12.96 2.51
CA GLY A 116 -5.88 -13.18 3.53
C GLY A 116 -6.80 -14.38 3.25
N GLY A 117 -6.90 -14.79 1.98
CA GLY A 117 -7.56 -16.02 1.56
C GLY A 117 -9.03 -16.15 2.01
N ASN A 118 -9.41 -17.38 2.38
CA ASN A 118 -10.81 -17.71 2.70
C ASN A 118 -11.32 -17.02 3.97
N ASP A 119 -10.45 -16.78 4.95
CA ASP A 119 -10.84 -16.22 6.24
C ASP A 119 -11.16 -14.72 6.12
N THR A 120 -10.29 -13.96 5.44
CA THR A 120 -10.59 -12.57 5.06
C THR A 120 -11.88 -12.49 4.25
N ARG A 121 -12.07 -13.32 3.23
CA ARG A 121 -13.30 -13.30 2.43
C ARG A 121 -14.56 -13.53 3.27
N ARG A 122 -14.52 -14.45 4.22
CA ARG A 122 -15.64 -14.73 5.13
C ARG A 122 -15.92 -13.54 6.03
N GLN A 123 -14.88 -12.95 6.62
CA GLN A 123 -15.01 -11.81 7.52
C GLN A 123 -15.53 -10.56 6.80
N LEU A 124 -15.01 -10.25 5.61
CA LEU A 124 -15.50 -9.15 4.78
C LEU A 124 -16.99 -9.31 4.47
N LYS A 125 -17.43 -10.52 4.11
CA LYS A 125 -18.86 -10.80 3.87
C LYS A 125 -19.72 -10.64 5.12
N ALA A 126 -19.23 -11.02 6.29
CA ALA A 126 -19.96 -10.84 7.55
C ALA A 126 -20.13 -9.34 7.87
N LEU A 127 -19.06 -8.56 7.73
CA LEU A 127 -19.08 -7.11 7.93
C LEU A 127 -20.05 -6.38 7.00
N LEU A 128 -20.01 -6.70 5.71
CA LEU A 128 -20.91 -6.10 4.70
C LEU A 128 -22.38 -6.44 4.93
N LYS A 129 -22.68 -7.54 5.65
CA LYS A 129 -24.04 -7.91 6.06
C LYS A 129 -24.46 -7.31 7.40
N GLY A 130 -23.54 -6.67 8.13
CA GLY A 130 -23.78 -6.17 9.49
C GLY A 130 -23.76 -7.26 10.57
N GLU A 131 -23.07 -8.38 10.33
CA GLU A 131 -23.01 -9.55 11.23
C GLU A 131 -21.78 -9.53 12.18
N ALA A 132 -21.18 -8.36 12.44
CA ALA A 132 -19.91 -8.23 13.15
C ALA A 132 -19.84 -6.99 14.05
#